data_AF-A0A7K2N6Q8-F1
#
_entry.id   AF-A0A7K2N6Q8-F1
#
_cell.length_a   1.000
_cell.length_b   1.000
_cell.length_c   1.000
_cell.angle_alpha   90.00
_cell.angle_beta   90.00
_cell.angle_gamma   90.00
#
_symmetry.space_group_name_H-M   'P 1'
#
loop_
_entity.id
_entity.type
_entity.pdbx_description
1 polymer ?
#
loop_
_entity_poly.entity_id
_entity_poly.type
_entity_poly.pdbx_seq_one_letter_code
_entity_poly.pdbx_strand_id
1 'polypeptide(L)'
;MCVDDHTRATIEFTGLPHVAGVVLDRLLPGLFEDAPRGIAQSGPGEYYWYDEATTAEWTATVDRDGRTDWEFAYISVPDAVMVLDSLHIALPTAP
;
A
#
# COMPACT_ATOMS: atom_id res chain seq x y z
N MET A 1 8.04 9.70 1.77
CA MET A 1 7.98 9.71 0.29
C MET A 1 9.29 10.23 -0.25
N CYS A 2 9.85 9.53 -1.23
CA CYS A 2 11.04 9.92 -2.00
C CYS A 2 10.69 9.88 -3.49
N VAL A 3 11.35 10.69 -4.33
CA VAL A 3 11.24 10.64 -5.80
C VAL A 3 12.64 10.50 -6.38
N ASP A 4 12.84 9.54 -7.29
CA ASP A 4 14.12 9.26 -7.92
C ASP A 4 14.35 10.10 -9.20
N ASP A 5 15.54 9.94 -9.79
CA ASP A 5 15.96 10.61 -11.03
C ASP A 5 15.24 10.09 -12.30
N HIS A 6 14.46 9.01 -12.17
CA HIS A 6 13.60 8.45 -13.20
C HIS A 6 12.14 8.87 -13.03
N THR A 7 11.85 9.84 -12.16
CA THR A 7 10.51 10.35 -11.85
C THR A 7 9.57 9.30 -11.24
N ARG A 8 10.13 8.32 -10.54
CA ARG A 8 9.37 7.31 -9.79
C ARG A 8 9.36 7.65 -8.31
N ALA A 9 8.28 7.30 -7.64
CA ALA A 9 8.08 7.55 -6.24
C ALA A 9 8.27 6.29 -5.40
N THR A 10 8.73 6.48 -4.17
CA THR A 10 8.68 5.47 -3.10
C THR A 10 7.95 6.05 -1.91
N ILE A 11 6.93 5.35 -1.42
CA ILE A 11 6.16 5.75 -0.24
C ILE A 11 6.13 4.58 0.74
N GLU A 12 6.36 4.90 2.01
CA GLU A 12 6.31 3.95 3.11
C GLU A 12 5.34 4.46 4.19
N PHE A 13 4.54 3.55 4.72
CA PHE A 13 3.74 3.76 5.92
C PHE A 13 4.03 2.66 6.92
N THR A 14 4.17 3.03 8.19
CA THR A 14 4.46 2.09 9.28
C THR A 14 3.36 2.15 10.33
N GLY A 15 2.90 1.00 10.81
CA GLY A 15 1.99 0.87 11.92
C GLY A 15 0.57 1.34 11.65
N LEU A 16 0.13 1.37 10.38
CA LEU A 16 -1.24 1.75 10.06
C LEU A 16 -2.22 0.74 10.70
N PRO A 17 -3.37 1.18 11.22
CA PRO A 17 -4.42 0.24 11.63
C PRO A 17 -4.78 -0.67 10.46
N HIS A 18 -4.99 -1.97 10.70
CA HIS A 18 -5.33 -2.95 9.64
C HIS A 18 -6.48 -2.50 8.72
N VAL A 19 -7.47 -1.80 9.30
CA VAL A 19 -8.62 -1.25 8.57
C VAL A 19 -8.24 -0.21 7.51
N ALA A 20 -7.08 0.46 7.63
CA ALA A 20 -6.54 1.31 6.58
C ALA A 20 -6.25 0.52 5.29
N GLY A 21 -5.98 -0.78 5.41
CA GLY A 21 -5.88 -1.70 4.29
C GLY A 21 -7.15 -1.74 3.43
N VAL A 22 -8.34 -1.46 3.97
CA VAL A 22 -9.60 -1.41 3.18
C VAL A 22 -9.54 -0.32 2.11
N VAL A 23 -8.86 0.78 2.41
CA VAL A 23 -8.70 1.90 1.47
C VAL A 23 -7.84 1.46 0.29
N LEU A 24 -6.74 0.79 0.58
CA LEU A 24 -5.77 0.31 -0.41
C LEU A 24 -6.33 -0.88 -1.21
N ASP A 25 -7.06 -1.79 -0.57
CA ASP A 25 -7.76 -2.90 -1.23
C ASP A 25 -8.84 -2.42 -2.21
N ARG A 26 -9.47 -1.27 -1.93
CA ARG A 26 -10.43 -0.64 -2.85
C ARG A 26 -9.74 0.05 -4.02
N LEU A 27 -8.57 0.63 -3.76
CA LEU A 27 -7.79 1.28 -4.79
C LEU A 27 -7.26 0.26 -5.80
N LEU A 28 -6.87 -0.92 -5.31
CA LEU A 28 -6.12 -1.93 -6.05
C LEU A 28 -6.71 -3.33 -5.81
N PRO A 29 -7.91 -3.57 -6.35
CA PRO A 29 -8.60 -4.83 -6.11
C PRO A 29 -7.82 -6.01 -6.67
N GLY A 30 -7.51 -6.96 -5.80
CA GLY A 30 -6.84 -8.22 -6.20
C GLY A 30 -5.36 -8.08 -6.54
N LEU A 31 -4.69 -7.00 -6.10
CA LEU A 31 -3.27 -6.79 -6.35
C LEU A 31 -2.41 -7.95 -5.81
N PHE A 32 -2.69 -8.42 -4.61
CA PHE A 32 -1.94 -9.49 -3.97
C PHE A 32 -2.64 -10.83 -4.15
N GLU A 33 -2.03 -11.74 -4.92
CA GLU A 33 -2.59 -13.08 -5.21
C GLU A 33 -2.81 -13.90 -3.93
N ASP A 34 -1.90 -13.80 -2.97
CA ASP A 34 -1.96 -14.47 -1.66
C ASP A 34 -2.97 -13.82 -0.69
N ALA A 35 -3.58 -12.70 -1.07
CA ALA A 35 -4.65 -12.02 -0.33
C ALA A 35 -5.88 -11.79 -1.21
N PRO A 36 -6.59 -12.85 -1.66
CA PRO A 36 -7.70 -12.74 -2.61
C PRO A 36 -8.92 -11.98 -2.07
N ARG A 37 -8.97 -11.68 -0.77
CA ARG A 37 -9.99 -10.86 -0.12
C ARG A 37 -9.49 -9.48 0.31
N GLY A 38 -8.27 -9.12 -0.09
CA GLY A 38 -7.59 -7.90 0.32
C GLY A 38 -6.82 -8.05 1.63
N ILE A 39 -5.83 -7.17 1.82
CA ILE A 39 -4.97 -7.14 3.01
C ILE A 39 -5.80 -6.94 4.28
N ALA A 40 -6.87 -6.15 4.25
CA ALA A 40 -7.72 -5.93 5.43
C ALA A 40 -8.42 -7.19 5.96
N GLN A 41 -8.47 -8.26 5.16
CA GLN A 41 -9.04 -9.56 5.55
C GLN A 41 -7.98 -10.66 5.63
N SER A 42 -6.71 -10.33 5.40
CA SER A 42 -5.59 -11.25 5.46
C SER A 42 -5.11 -11.47 6.89
N GLY A 43 -4.46 -12.61 7.12
CA GLY A 43 -3.77 -12.90 8.38
C GLY A 43 -2.40 -12.23 8.45
N PRO A 44 -1.67 -12.40 9.57
CA PRO A 44 -0.29 -11.95 9.68
C PRO A 44 0.60 -12.58 8.61
N GLY A 45 1.46 -11.78 7.99
CA GLY A 45 2.31 -12.23 6.89
C GLY A 45 2.83 -11.07 6.04
N GLU A 46 3.67 -11.41 5.08
CA GLU A 46 4.18 -10.50 4.06
C GLU A 46 3.45 -10.80 2.74
N TYR A 47 3.03 -9.74 2.07
CA TYR A 47 2.31 -9.77 0.81
C TYR A 47 3.05 -8.88 -0.17
N TYR A 48 3.27 -9.39 -1.38
CA TYR A 48 4.10 -8.72 -2.36
C TYR A 48 3.48 -8.81 -3.75
N TRP A 49 3.62 -7.74 -4.52
CA TRP A 49 3.30 -7.70 -5.94
C TRP A 49 4.39 -6.95 -6.69
N TYR A 50 4.68 -7.41 -7.90
CA TYR A 50 5.71 -6.88 -8.78
C TYR A 50 5.20 -6.77 -10.22
N ASP A 51 5.43 -5.61 -10.84
CA ASP A 51 5.22 -5.42 -12.27
C ASP A 51 6.52 -5.55 -13.04
N GLU A 52 6.66 -6.62 -13.83
CA GLU A 52 7.84 -6.83 -14.68
C GLU A 52 8.04 -5.72 -15.72
N ALA A 53 6.98 -5.04 -16.15
CA ALA A 53 7.06 -4.02 -17.19
C ALA A 53 7.54 -2.66 -16.67
N THR A 54 7.15 -2.30 -15.45
CA THR A 54 7.43 -0.98 -14.86
C THR A 54 8.41 -1.03 -13.69
N THR A 55 8.77 -2.23 -13.25
CA THR A 55 9.53 -2.52 -12.01
C THR A 55 8.87 -1.98 -10.75
N ALA A 56 7.56 -1.68 -10.79
CA ALA A 56 6.83 -1.22 -9.63
C ALA A 56 6.66 -2.34 -8.62
N GLU A 57 6.87 -2.02 -7.35
CA GLU A 57 6.83 -2.96 -6.23
C GLU A 57 5.83 -2.48 -5.18
N TRP A 58 5.01 -3.41 -4.72
CA TRP A 58 4.01 -3.16 -3.69
C TRP A 58 4.16 -4.23 -2.63
N THR A 59 4.38 -3.80 -1.39
CA THR A 59 4.56 -4.71 -0.24
C THR A 59 3.62 -4.30 0.88
N ALA A 60 3.00 -5.29 1.51
CA ALA A 60 2.26 -5.11 2.75
C ALA A 60 2.71 -6.15 3.78
N THR A 61 3.04 -5.70 4.99
CA THR A 61 3.32 -6.59 6.12
C THR A 61 2.21 -6.43 7.14
N VAL A 62 1.52 -7.52 7.47
CA VAL A 62 0.50 -7.57 8.52
C VAL A 62 1.13 -8.20 9.77
N ASP A 63 1.18 -7.45 10.87
CA ASP A 63 1.66 -7.98 12.14
C ASP A 63 0.56 -8.77 12.89
N ARG A 64 0.93 -9.36 14.04
CA ARG A 64 -0.02 -10.15 14.86
C ARG A 64 -1.03 -9.30 15.62
N ASP A 65 -0.79 -8.00 15.73
CA ASP A 65 -1.63 -7.04 16.46
C ASP A 65 -2.61 -6.32 15.53
N GLY A 66 -2.66 -6.67 14.25
CA GLY A 66 -3.50 -6.02 13.26
C GLY A 66 -2.99 -4.61 12.93
N ARG A 67 -1.68 -4.45 12.82
CA ARG A 67 -1.06 -3.30 12.16
C ARG A 67 -0.49 -3.70 10.82
N THR A 68 -0.45 -2.74 9.92
CA THR A 68 0.05 -2.93 8.58
C THR A 68 1.11 -1.91 8.23
N ASP A 69 2.24 -2.42 7.75
CA ASP A 69 3.27 -1.64 7.09
C ASP A 69 3.09 -1.78 5.58
N TRP A 70 3.23 -0.68 4.87
CA TRP A 70 3.04 -0.63 3.42
C TRP A 70 4.22 0.05 2.77
N GLU A 71 4.71 -0.55 1.70
CA GLU A 71 5.74 0.02 0.83
C GLU A 71 5.23 0.01 -0.60
N PHE A 72 5.33 1.16 -1.26
CA PHE A 72 5.05 1.33 -2.67
C PHE A 72 6.32 1.87 -3.32
N ALA A 73 7.11 1.01 -3.94
CA ALA A 73 8.43 1.34 -4.47
C ALA A 73 8.41 1.40 -6.00
N TYR A 74 9.20 2.33 -6.54
CA TYR A 74 9.35 2.58 -7.97
C TYR A 74 8.04 2.82 -8.74
N ILE A 75 6.98 3.28 -8.07
CA ILE A 75 5.67 3.57 -8.69
C ILE A 75 5.69 4.91 -9.43
N SER A 76 4.72 5.16 -10.30
CA SER A 76 4.58 6.48 -10.93
C SER A 76 4.22 7.55 -9.89
N VAL A 77 4.68 8.80 -10.08
CA VAL A 77 4.25 9.94 -9.23
C VAL A 77 2.72 10.10 -9.19
N PRO A 78 1.99 9.96 -10.31
CA PRO A 78 0.52 9.93 -10.28
C PRO A 78 -0.07 8.87 -9.34
N ASP A 79 0.44 7.64 -9.35
CA ASP A 79 -0.05 6.57 -8.47
C ASP A 79 0.27 6.88 -7.00
N ALA A 80 1.44 7.44 -6.74
CA ALA A 80 1.84 7.89 -5.42
C ALA A 80 0.86 8.94 -4.85
N VAL A 81 0.48 9.93 -5.67
CA VAL A 81 -0.51 10.95 -5.28
C VAL A 81 -1.86 10.31 -5.03
N MET A 82 -2.29 9.38 -5.87
CA MET A 82 -3.55 8.65 -5.73
C MET A 82 -3.64 7.85 -4.43
N VAL A 83 -2.56 7.15 -4.04
CA VAL A 83 -2.45 6.44 -2.76
C VAL A 83 -2.56 7.42 -1.58
N LEU A 84 -1.80 8.51 -1.61
CA LEU A 84 -1.79 9.52 -0.55
C LEU A 84 -3.17 10.18 -0.38
N ASP A 85 -3.80 10.56 -1.48
CA ASP A 85 -5.12 11.20 -1.48
C ASP A 85 -6.20 10.24 -0.95
N SER A 86 -6.18 8.98 -1.39
CA SER A 86 -7.12 7.95 -0.91
C SER A 86 -7.02 7.74 0.60
N LEU A 87 -5.80 7.65 1.12
CA LEU A 87 -5.57 7.52 2.57
C LEU A 87 -5.97 8.79 3.33
N HIS A 88 -5.69 9.98 2.79
CA HIS A 88 -6.07 11.26 3.40
C HIS A 88 -7.59 11.43 3.51
N ILE A 89 -8.34 11.01 2.49
CA ILE A 89 -9.81 11.07 2.48
C ILE A 89 -10.41 10.07 3.48
N ALA A 90 -9.83 8.88 3.57
CA ALA A 90 -10.42 7.77 4.31
C ALA A 90 -10.05 7.71 5.79
N LEU A 91 -8.86 8.22 6.16
CA LEU A 91 -8.44 8.28 7.55
C LEU A 91 -8.92 9.61 8.16
N PRO A 92 -9.64 9.57 9.31
CA PRO A 92 -10.01 10.81 9.98
C PRO A 92 -8.75 11.58 10.33
N THR A 93 -8.66 12.84 9.89
CA THR A 93 -7.62 13.75 10.35
C THR A 93 -7.81 13.93 11.84
N ALA A 94 -6.82 13.50 12.64
CA ALA A 94 -6.83 13.81 14.06
C ALA A 94 -6.84 15.35 14.20
N PRO A 95 -7.68 15.91 15.09
CA PRO A 95 -7.67 17.35 15.38
C PRO A 95 -6.37 17.79 16.04
#